data_AF-A0AAW0CN55-F1
#
_entry.id   AF-A0AAW0CN55-F1
#
_cell.length_a   1.000
_cell.length_b   1.000
_cell.length_c   1.000
_cell.angle_alpha   90.00
_cell.angle_beta   90.00
_cell.angle_gamma   90.00
#
_symmetry.space_group_name_H-M   'P 1'
#
loop_
_entity.id
_entity.type
_entity.pdbx_description
1 polymer ?
#
loop_
_entity_poly.entity_id
_entity_poly.type
_entity_poly.pdbx_seq_one_letter_code
_entity_poly.pdbx_strand_id
1 'polypeptide(L)'
;MDSESLRVEGRGYATIQDVNISHNQDVFKSTSVVLEGLLEKKMRLEKALERCKKSVGSLESFLKTVNAQHIKSGDLYSTMTDYDAAARELDDRILSLEEELKGLNKKIGLEDEQLRPRDGRVLAGKQAHIGIVAEEEAEVELVLIYAVSQADWVAGYDIRVDTTETRRCVTMVYKAIVSQTTQESWDNVPLTLETANPTYGVKPPTLEQWTLSVFKPSPPPAPARKRQAAAFLARATSAEEIGGEEEESDDDMGFGLFDDGPMGVMMAGVNAKGGMNPSFKVPGLVTIPPDNGERSFTIVELKLDALITWFSIPKIDTKVHLKARVCNDSEYTLLPGKASVFVDGSFIAKSDVPLVSPLEKFECALGVDPAARITYHPLQKHTSTSGFYNKSIRRGYVQRLTVQNTKPNPIPLLKIVDHVPVPENSEIMVKLVQPALKLPHTVLPRTQSKAHSNVHESIEASEESIRSKPATTTVRTLSDVVGSSVGPNIKLSDGVYVQWDRADEWNVDIEALGKNGLMNWLCEVPAQEKLNLTLEWEVNAPLKATVVGL
;
A
#
# COMPACT_ATOMS: atom_id res chain seq x y z
N MET A 1 22.38 14.46 -1.68
CA MET A 1 22.59 15.71 -2.44
C MET A 1 22.49 15.46 -3.95
N ASP A 2 21.53 16.10 -4.61
CA ASP A 2 21.38 16.15 -6.07
C ASP A 2 22.24 17.28 -6.69
N SER A 3 22.82 17.02 -7.87
CA SER A 3 23.77 17.95 -8.50
C SER A 3 23.10 19.11 -9.23
N GLU A 4 21.87 18.93 -9.72
CA GLU A 4 21.16 19.97 -10.49
C GLU A 4 20.38 20.95 -9.60
N SER A 5 20.18 20.60 -8.32
CA SER A 5 19.46 21.42 -7.34
C SER A 5 20.34 22.25 -6.41
N LEU A 6 21.66 22.06 -6.42
CA LEU A 6 22.57 22.82 -5.55
C LEU A 6 22.53 24.32 -5.85
N ARG A 7 22.23 25.11 -4.83
CA ARG A 7 22.29 26.57 -4.82
C ARG A 7 23.07 27.03 -3.59
N VAL A 8 23.80 28.13 -3.74
CA VAL A 8 24.55 28.76 -2.66
C VAL A 8 24.08 30.20 -2.57
N GLU A 9 23.59 30.60 -1.41
CA GLU A 9 23.31 31.99 -1.09
C GLU A 9 24.37 32.50 -0.11
N GLY A 10 24.84 33.73 -0.31
CA GLY A 10 25.81 34.37 0.57
C GLY A 10 25.22 35.62 1.21
N ARG A 11 25.53 35.86 2.48
CA ARG A 11 25.28 37.13 3.18
C ARG A 11 26.62 37.68 3.68
N GLY A 12 26.95 38.90 3.28
CA GLY A 12 28.22 39.56 3.63
C GLY A 12 28.81 40.35 2.46
N TYR A 13 29.96 40.98 2.69
CA TYR A 13 30.69 41.76 1.67
C TYR A 13 31.63 40.87 0.85
N ALA A 14 31.10 39.82 0.24
CA ALA A 14 31.85 38.90 -0.62
C ALA A 14 31.01 38.40 -1.79
N THR A 15 31.67 38.05 -2.88
CA THR A 15 31.05 37.56 -4.12
C THR A 15 31.37 36.08 -4.32
N ILE A 16 30.35 35.27 -4.61
CA ILE A 16 30.50 33.86 -4.98
C ILE A 16 30.90 33.81 -6.46
N GLN A 17 32.05 33.22 -6.77
CA GLN A 17 32.62 33.17 -8.11
C GLN A 17 32.31 31.86 -8.84
N ASP A 18 32.36 30.74 -8.12
CA ASP A 18 32.16 29.40 -8.69
C ASP A 18 31.60 28.42 -7.66
N VAL A 19 30.82 27.44 -8.13
CA VAL A 19 30.25 26.36 -7.32
C VAL A 19 30.39 25.06 -8.10
N ASN A 20 31.25 24.15 -7.61
CA ASN A 20 31.57 22.89 -8.26
C ASN A 20 31.33 21.70 -7.34
N ILE A 21 30.81 20.58 -7.86
CA ILE A 21 30.57 19.35 -7.09
C ILE A 21 31.55 18.27 -7.54
N SER A 22 32.28 17.68 -6.58
CA SER A 22 33.13 16.52 -6.80
C SER A 22 32.68 15.32 -5.96
N HIS A 23 32.98 14.11 -6.42
CA HIS A 23 32.78 12.89 -5.63
C HIS A 23 34.07 12.57 -4.89
N ASN A 24 33.98 12.29 -3.58
CA ASN A 24 35.13 11.80 -2.85
C ASN A 24 35.42 10.36 -3.28
N GLN A 25 36.52 10.13 -3.97
CA GLN A 25 37.09 8.78 -4.09
C GLN A 25 37.89 8.55 -2.82
N ASP A 26 37.28 7.93 -1.81
CA ASP A 26 38.07 7.40 -0.71
C ASP A 26 39.00 6.32 -1.27
N VAL A 27 40.28 6.68 -1.39
CA VAL A 27 41.35 5.75 -1.73
C VAL A 27 41.48 4.82 -0.53
N PHE A 28 40.86 3.65 -0.62
CA PHE A 28 41.06 2.59 0.37
C PHE A 28 42.56 2.37 0.56
N LYS A 29 43.06 2.50 1.80
CA LYS A 29 44.39 1.98 2.16
C LYS A 29 44.28 0.46 2.12
N SER A 30 44.52 -0.13 0.94
CA SER A 30 44.41 -1.57 0.68
C SER A 30 45.45 -2.42 1.44
N THR A 31 46.28 -1.81 2.29
CA THR A 31 47.49 -2.46 2.78
C THR A 31 47.71 -2.12 4.25
N SER A 32 47.34 -3.05 5.13
CA SER A 32 47.78 -3.09 6.53
C SER A 32 49.17 -3.72 6.60
N VAL A 33 50.06 -3.18 7.46
CA VAL A 33 51.39 -3.75 7.74
C VAL A 33 51.29 -5.21 8.22
N VAL A 34 50.17 -5.56 8.86
CA VAL A 34 49.87 -6.91 9.32
C VAL A 34 49.57 -7.84 8.15
N LEU A 35 48.81 -7.37 7.15
CA LEU A 35 48.47 -8.13 5.95
C LEU A 35 49.71 -8.44 5.10
N GLU A 36 50.61 -7.46 4.91
CA GLU A 36 51.89 -7.68 4.22
C GLU A 36 52.74 -8.74 4.93
N GLY A 37 52.83 -8.67 6.27
CA GLY A 37 53.56 -9.66 7.06
C GLY A 37 52.97 -11.08 6.99
N LEU A 38 51.65 -11.20 6.84
CA LEU A 38 50.97 -12.49 6.66
C LEU A 38 51.17 -13.05 5.24
N LEU A 39 51.13 -12.20 4.21
CA LEU A 39 51.40 -12.58 2.82
C LEU A 39 52.85 -13.04 2.63
N GLU A 40 53.81 -12.38 3.26
CA GLU A 40 55.21 -12.78 3.21
C GLU A 40 55.41 -14.17 3.86
N LYS A 41 54.76 -14.43 5.00
CA LYS A 41 54.78 -15.75 5.66
C LYS A 41 54.15 -16.83 4.78
N LYS A 42 53.04 -16.52 4.09
CA LYS A 42 52.38 -17.45 3.16
C LYS A 42 53.33 -17.84 2.02
N MET A 43 53.98 -16.85 1.41
CA MET A 43 54.94 -17.09 0.33
C MET A 43 56.12 -17.96 0.80
N ARG A 44 56.61 -17.78 2.04
CA ARG A 44 57.68 -18.61 2.60
C ARG A 44 57.24 -20.07 2.82
N LEU A 45 56.02 -20.29 3.31
CA LEU A 45 55.46 -21.63 3.53
C LEU A 45 55.15 -22.34 2.21
N GLU A 46 54.58 -21.66 1.22
CA GLU A 46 54.35 -22.22 -0.13
C GLU A 46 55.67 -22.67 -0.77
N LYS A 47 56.72 -21.84 -0.68
CA LYS A 47 58.07 -22.21 -1.14
C LYS A 47 58.67 -23.40 -0.38
N ALA A 48 58.35 -23.58 0.90
CA ALA A 48 58.82 -24.72 1.69
C ALA A 48 58.09 -26.01 1.30
N LEU A 49 56.77 -25.93 1.13
CA LEU A 49 55.92 -27.03 0.67
C LEU A 49 56.34 -27.50 -0.73
N GLU A 50 56.60 -26.57 -1.65
CA GLU A 50 57.06 -26.90 -3.00
C GLU A 50 58.42 -27.64 -2.97
N ARG A 51 59.32 -27.29 -2.04
CA ARG A 51 60.59 -28.01 -1.85
C ARG A 51 60.36 -29.43 -1.35
N CYS A 52 59.48 -29.63 -0.36
CA CYS A 52 59.14 -30.96 0.15
C CYS A 52 58.52 -31.84 -0.96
N LYS A 53 57.59 -31.30 -1.75
CA LYS A 53 56.99 -32.03 -2.90
C LYS A 53 58.03 -32.40 -3.96
N LYS A 54 58.99 -31.50 -4.27
CA LYS A 54 60.11 -31.83 -5.16
C LYS A 54 61.04 -32.89 -4.58
N SER A 55 61.25 -32.91 -3.26
CA SER A 55 62.05 -33.93 -2.58
C SER A 55 61.42 -35.31 -2.68
N VAL A 56 60.11 -35.42 -2.44
CA VAL A 56 59.35 -36.67 -2.64
C VAL A 56 59.45 -37.13 -4.10
N GLY A 57 59.20 -36.23 -5.06
CA GLY A 57 59.35 -36.57 -6.48
C GLY A 57 60.77 -37.01 -6.88
N SER A 58 61.81 -36.48 -6.21
CA SER A 58 63.20 -36.90 -6.43
C SER A 58 63.45 -38.30 -5.86
N LEU A 59 62.93 -38.61 -4.67
CA LEU A 59 62.99 -39.95 -4.07
C LEU A 59 62.23 -40.99 -4.91
N GLU A 60 61.06 -40.65 -5.43
CA GLU A 60 60.33 -41.52 -6.37
C GLU A 60 61.11 -41.75 -7.66
N SER A 61 61.79 -40.72 -8.18
CA SER A 61 62.65 -40.86 -9.36
C SER A 61 63.84 -41.78 -9.07
N PHE A 62 64.43 -41.69 -7.88
CA PHE A 62 65.52 -42.55 -7.44
C PHE A 62 65.07 -44.01 -7.41
N LEU A 63 63.92 -44.32 -6.80
CA LEU A 63 63.34 -45.67 -6.84
C LEU A 63 63.08 -46.18 -8.25
N LYS A 64 62.61 -45.33 -9.18
CA LYS A 64 62.42 -45.72 -10.59
C LYS A 64 63.73 -46.06 -11.30
N THR A 65 64.86 -45.51 -10.87
CA THR A 65 66.19 -45.83 -11.43
C THR A 65 66.84 -47.08 -10.84
N VAL A 66 66.31 -47.60 -9.73
CA VAL A 66 66.82 -48.82 -9.09
C VAL A 66 66.46 -50.05 -9.94
N ASN A 67 67.47 -50.68 -10.54
CA ASN A 67 67.33 -51.86 -11.39
C ASN A 67 67.92 -53.11 -10.71
N ALA A 68 67.26 -54.27 -10.88
CA ALA A 68 67.56 -55.52 -10.18
C ALA A 68 68.98 -56.10 -10.45
N GLN A 69 69.75 -55.52 -11.37
CA GLN A 69 71.12 -55.94 -11.70
C GLN A 69 72.19 -55.36 -10.77
N HIS A 70 71.86 -54.36 -9.93
CA HIS A 70 72.86 -53.61 -9.14
C HIS A 70 72.67 -53.68 -7.62
N ILE A 71 71.71 -54.46 -7.12
CA ILE A 71 71.45 -54.59 -5.68
C ILE A 71 71.67 -56.04 -5.25
N LYS A 72 72.52 -56.26 -4.25
CA LYS A 72 72.66 -57.56 -3.58
C LYS A 72 71.34 -57.86 -2.87
N SER A 73 70.83 -59.07 -3.01
CA SER A 73 69.49 -59.49 -2.55
C SER A 73 69.20 -59.28 -1.04
N GLY A 74 70.21 -58.99 -0.21
CA GLY A 74 70.06 -58.60 1.19
C GLY A 74 69.87 -57.09 1.46
N ASP A 75 70.30 -56.21 0.55
CA ASP A 75 70.30 -54.74 0.75
C ASP A 75 69.01 -54.06 0.22
N LEU A 76 68.15 -54.82 -0.47
CA LEU A 76 66.88 -54.31 -0.99
C LEU A 76 65.90 -53.98 0.14
N TYR A 77 65.90 -54.79 1.20
CA TYR A 77 65.02 -54.57 2.35
C TYR A 77 65.41 -53.30 3.12
N SER A 78 66.71 -53.07 3.37
CA SER A 78 67.19 -51.88 4.10
C SER A 78 66.93 -50.58 3.31
N THR A 79 67.17 -50.59 2.01
CA THR A 79 66.89 -49.44 1.14
C THR A 79 65.40 -49.11 1.05
N MET A 80 64.52 -50.11 1.05
CA MET A 80 63.08 -49.92 1.10
C MET A 80 62.61 -49.39 2.46
N THR A 81 63.19 -49.87 3.57
CA THR A 81 62.87 -49.32 4.90
C THR A 81 63.36 -47.89 5.09
N ASP A 82 64.54 -47.55 4.54
CA ASP A 82 65.08 -46.19 4.60
C ASP A 82 64.27 -45.22 3.73
N TYR A 83 63.81 -45.68 2.56
CA TYR A 83 62.87 -44.94 1.72
C TYR A 83 61.54 -44.71 2.44
N ASP A 84 60.93 -45.75 2.99
CA ASP A 84 59.64 -45.63 3.69
C ASP A 84 59.73 -44.70 4.90
N ALA A 85 60.89 -44.69 5.59
CA ALA A 85 61.15 -43.76 6.68
C ALA A 85 61.28 -42.31 6.19
N ALA A 86 62.07 -42.07 5.12
CA ALA A 86 62.25 -40.74 4.55
C ALA A 86 60.98 -40.19 3.88
N ALA A 87 60.21 -41.04 3.21
CA ALA A 87 58.92 -40.70 2.62
C ALA A 87 57.92 -40.30 3.71
N ARG A 88 57.83 -41.07 4.80
CA ARG A 88 56.97 -40.75 5.95
C ARG A 88 57.33 -39.40 6.59
N GLU A 89 58.63 -39.12 6.78
CA GLU A 89 59.09 -37.83 7.31
C GLU A 89 58.71 -36.64 6.41
N LEU A 90 58.85 -36.81 5.09
CA LEU A 90 58.47 -35.79 4.12
C LEU A 90 56.95 -35.61 4.03
N ASP A 91 56.17 -36.68 4.10
CA ASP A 91 54.71 -36.64 4.11
C ASP A 91 54.20 -35.94 5.38
N ASP A 92 54.74 -36.27 6.56
CA ASP A 92 54.44 -35.57 7.82
C ASP A 92 54.81 -34.08 7.73
N ARG A 93 55.90 -33.75 7.04
CA ARG A 93 56.31 -32.36 6.82
C ARG A 93 55.39 -31.62 5.84
N ILE A 94 54.90 -32.30 4.80
CA ILE A 94 53.92 -31.73 3.87
C ILE A 94 52.60 -31.46 4.59
N LEU A 95 52.11 -32.43 5.38
CA LEU A 95 50.87 -32.29 6.14
C LEU A 95 50.92 -31.13 7.13
N SER A 96 52.01 -30.99 7.89
CA SER A 96 52.19 -29.86 8.81
C SER A 96 52.26 -28.51 8.11
N LEU A 97 52.95 -28.41 6.96
CA LEU A 97 53.01 -27.17 6.16
C LEU A 97 51.65 -26.81 5.52
N GLU A 98 50.89 -27.80 5.08
CA GLU A 98 49.53 -27.59 4.54
C GLU A 98 48.56 -27.11 5.64
N GLU A 99 48.67 -27.64 6.86
CA GLU A 99 47.91 -27.17 8.00
C GLU A 99 48.26 -25.72 8.38
N GLU A 100 49.56 -25.38 8.42
CA GLU A 100 50.02 -24.01 8.67
C GLU A 100 49.52 -23.04 7.59
N LEU A 101 49.55 -23.42 6.30
CA LEU A 101 49.01 -22.62 5.21
C LEU A 101 47.50 -22.42 5.33
N LYS A 102 46.75 -23.47 5.70
CA LYS A 102 45.30 -23.36 5.94
C LYS A 102 45.01 -22.41 7.09
N GLY A 103 45.76 -22.50 8.18
CA GLY A 103 45.65 -21.57 9.32
C GLY A 103 45.99 -20.13 8.95
N LEU A 104 47.01 -19.94 8.11
CA LEU A 104 47.43 -18.61 7.66
C LEU A 104 46.44 -17.99 6.67
N ASN A 105 45.90 -18.77 5.73
CA ASN A 105 44.84 -18.31 4.82
C ASN A 105 43.57 -17.90 5.59
N LYS A 106 43.21 -18.61 6.68
CA LYS A 106 42.14 -18.17 7.57
C LYS A 106 42.45 -16.82 8.21
N LYS A 107 43.68 -16.60 8.69
CA LYS A 107 44.10 -15.31 9.27
C LYS A 107 44.09 -14.17 8.25
N ILE A 108 44.53 -14.43 7.03
CA ILE A 108 44.46 -13.46 5.91
C ILE A 108 43.01 -13.14 5.59
N GLY A 109 42.12 -14.15 5.53
CA GLY A 109 40.69 -13.94 5.30
C GLY A 109 40.03 -13.10 6.40
N LEU A 110 40.35 -13.35 7.67
CA LEU A 110 39.85 -12.56 8.80
C LEU A 110 40.37 -11.11 8.77
N GLU A 111 41.63 -10.90 8.42
CA GLU A 111 42.21 -9.55 8.29
C GLU A 111 41.60 -8.81 7.10
N ASP A 112 41.41 -9.47 5.95
CA ASP A 112 40.76 -8.89 4.78
C ASP A 112 39.29 -8.55 5.06
N GLU A 113 38.60 -9.39 5.84
CA GLU A 113 37.23 -9.15 6.30
C GLU A 113 37.14 -8.00 7.31
N GLN A 114 38.17 -7.80 8.16
CA GLN A 114 38.28 -6.65 9.07
C GLN A 114 38.61 -5.35 8.35
N LEU A 115 39.37 -5.43 7.25
CA LEU A 115 39.71 -4.28 6.40
C LEU A 115 38.57 -3.91 5.45
N ARG A 116 37.66 -4.84 5.15
CA ARG A 116 36.42 -4.55 4.45
C ARG A 116 35.47 -3.84 5.43
N PRO A 117 34.93 -2.66 5.10
CA PRO A 117 33.90 -2.05 5.92
C PRO A 117 32.72 -3.03 6.03
N ARG A 118 32.25 -3.23 7.25
CA ARG A 118 31.17 -4.17 7.61
C ARG A 118 29.82 -3.82 6.96
N ASP A 119 29.71 -2.58 6.48
CA ASP A 119 28.60 -2.07 5.71
C ASP A 119 29.04 -1.88 4.26
N GLY A 120 28.42 -2.60 3.31
CA GLY A 120 28.58 -2.39 1.87
C GLY A 120 28.11 -1.01 1.36
N ARG A 121 27.93 -0.03 2.25
CA ARG A 121 27.62 1.36 1.94
C ARG A 121 28.90 2.17 2.02
N VAL A 122 29.60 2.22 0.90
CA VAL A 122 30.64 3.23 0.67
C VAL A 122 29.99 4.60 0.86
N LEU A 123 30.44 5.34 1.86
CA LEU A 123 30.14 6.77 2.04
C LEU A 123 30.81 7.53 0.89
N ALA A 124 30.24 7.44 -0.31
CA ALA A 124 30.62 8.30 -1.42
C ALA A 124 30.12 9.72 -1.12
N GLY A 125 30.78 10.39 -0.18
CA GLY A 125 30.49 11.77 0.17
C GLY A 125 30.68 12.65 -1.06
N LYS A 126 29.65 13.44 -1.40
CA LYS A 126 29.80 14.52 -2.37
C LYS A 126 30.43 15.72 -1.66
N GLN A 127 31.36 16.40 -2.31
CA GLN A 127 31.97 17.64 -1.83
C GLN A 127 31.59 18.79 -2.75
N ALA A 128 31.18 19.92 -2.18
CA ALA A 128 30.94 21.17 -2.89
C ALA A 128 32.11 22.13 -2.68
N HIS A 129 32.72 22.59 -3.77
CA HIS A 129 33.77 23.61 -3.79
C HIS A 129 33.12 24.95 -4.13
N ILE A 130 33.26 25.93 -3.24
CA ILE A 130 32.66 27.26 -3.41
C ILE A 130 33.80 28.28 -3.44
N GLY A 131 34.01 28.92 -4.58
CA GLY A 131 34.98 30.00 -4.75
C GLY A 131 34.38 31.32 -4.26
N ILE A 132 35.05 32.00 -3.33
CA ILE A 132 34.58 33.26 -2.73
C ILE A 132 35.67 34.31 -2.88
N VAL A 133 35.30 35.52 -3.30
CA VAL A 133 36.17 36.68 -3.40
C VAL A 133 35.61 37.80 -2.53
N ALA A 134 36.42 38.31 -1.61
CA ALA A 134 36.11 39.47 -0.78
C ALA A 134 37.16 40.57 -1.03
N GLU A 135 36.72 41.82 -1.16
CA GLU A 135 37.62 42.98 -1.36
C GLU A 135 38.21 43.48 -0.02
N GLU A 136 37.53 43.22 1.09
CA GLU A 136 37.93 43.57 2.45
C GLU A 136 37.73 42.38 3.41
N GLU A 137 38.37 42.42 4.57
CA GLU A 137 38.18 41.41 5.62
C GLU A 137 36.77 41.54 6.20
N ALA A 138 35.92 40.54 5.95
CA ALA A 138 34.52 40.53 6.36
C ALA A 138 34.07 39.12 6.77
N GLU A 139 33.10 39.07 7.68
CA GLU A 139 32.37 37.84 7.97
C GLU A 139 31.36 37.55 6.85
N VAL A 140 31.34 36.29 6.37
CA VAL A 140 30.46 35.83 5.30
C VAL A 140 29.70 34.61 5.79
N GLU A 141 28.37 34.68 5.77
CA GLU A 141 27.51 33.54 6.02
C GLU A 141 27.09 32.92 4.68
N LEU A 142 27.22 31.60 4.56
CA LEU A 142 26.81 30.86 3.37
C LEU A 142 25.65 29.94 3.71
N VAL A 143 24.62 29.96 2.89
CA VAL A 143 23.47 29.08 2.97
C VAL A 143 23.50 28.14 1.77
N LEU A 144 23.62 26.84 2.05
CA LEU A 144 23.59 25.80 1.04
C LEU A 144 22.16 25.25 0.92
N ILE A 145 21.61 25.27 -0.29
CA ILE A 145 20.27 24.75 -0.59
C ILE A 145 20.42 23.65 -1.62
N TYR A 146 19.97 22.44 -1.33
CA TYR A 146 20.06 21.31 -2.24
C TYR A 146 18.90 20.34 -2.03
N ALA A 147 18.53 19.62 -3.08
CA ALA A 147 17.58 18.53 -2.95
C ALA A 147 18.32 17.25 -2.52
N VAL A 148 17.63 16.44 -1.72
CA VAL A 148 18.05 15.09 -1.37
C VAL A 148 16.99 14.11 -1.87
N SER A 149 17.44 13.03 -2.49
CA SER A 149 16.60 11.86 -2.72
C SER A 149 16.53 11.03 -1.44
N GLN A 150 15.49 10.20 -1.28
CA GLN A 150 15.31 9.31 -0.13
C GLN A 150 14.90 10.00 1.17
N ALA A 151 14.15 11.10 1.03
CA ALA A 151 13.37 11.73 2.09
C ALA A 151 11.98 11.98 1.53
N ASP A 152 10.96 11.45 2.19
CA ASP A 152 9.57 11.58 1.79
C ASP A 152 8.67 11.67 3.01
N TRP A 153 7.42 12.07 2.75
CA TRP A 153 6.40 12.06 3.78
C TRP A 153 5.06 11.66 3.18
N VAL A 154 4.24 11.02 4.01
CA VAL A 154 2.88 10.62 3.67
C VAL A 154 1.88 11.15 4.69
N ALA A 155 0.65 11.40 4.25
CA ALA A 155 -0.43 11.79 5.13
C ALA A 155 -0.89 10.62 6.00
N GLY A 156 -1.02 10.86 7.30
CA GLY A 156 -1.61 9.95 8.27
C GLY A 156 -2.70 10.63 9.08
N TYR A 157 -3.65 9.86 9.60
CA TYR A 157 -4.77 10.41 10.35
C TYR A 157 -5.06 9.60 11.61
N ASP A 158 -5.44 10.26 12.69
CA ASP A 158 -6.20 9.62 13.77
C ASP A 158 -7.59 10.21 13.79
N ILE A 159 -8.62 9.37 13.66
CA ILE A 159 -10.02 9.77 13.68
C ILE A 159 -10.60 9.28 15.01
N ARG A 160 -10.96 10.20 15.90
CA ARG A 160 -11.58 9.90 17.19
C ARG A 160 -13.05 10.32 17.15
N VAL A 161 -13.93 9.38 17.44
CA VAL A 161 -15.38 9.61 17.47
C VAL A 161 -15.90 9.43 18.87
N ASP A 162 -16.45 10.49 19.44
CA ASP A 162 -17.12 10.46 20.73
C ASP A 162 -18.63 10.38 20.52
N THR A 163 -19.24 9.24 20.88
CA THR A 163 -20.67 9.01 20.65
C THR A 163 -21.59 9.73 21.64
N THR A 164 -21.00 10.31 22.69
CA THR A 164 -21.70 11.08 23.73
C THR A 164 -21.90 12.55 23.34
N GLU A 165 -21.01 13.11 22.52
CA GLU A 165 -21.09 14.49 22.08
C GLU A 165 -21.99 14.64 20.85
N THR A 166 -22.91 15.60 20.92
CA THR A 166 -23.91 15.84 19.85
C THR A 166 -23.44 16.88 18.83
N ARG A 167 -22.25 17.46 18.96
CA ARG A 167 -21.68 18.45 18.03
C ARG A 167 -20.17 18.32 17.95
N ARG A 168 -19.60 18.37 16.75
CA ARG A 168 -18.16 18.13 16.51
C ARG A 168 -17.64 16.85 17.15
N CYS A 169 -18.43 15.78 17.05
CA CYS A 169 -18.12 14.50 17.68
C CYS A 169 -16.90 13.79 17.07
N VAL A 170 -16.40 14.29 15.92
CA VAL A 170 -15.22 13.73 15.25
C VAL A 170 -14.04 14.67 15.43
N THR A 171 -13.07 14.22 16.23
CA THR A 171 -11.76 14.85 16.30
C THR A 171 -10.81 14.11 15.36
N MET A 172 -10.40 14.78 14.30
CA MET A 172 -9.45 14.25 13.33
C MET A 172 -8.09 14.92 13.49
N VAL A 173 -7.08 14.13 13.86
CA VAL A 173 -5.70 14.57 13.94
C VAL A 173 -5.03 14.28 12.61
N TYR A 174 -4.73 15.31 11.84
CA TYR A 174 -3.97 15.20 10.61
C TYR A 174 -2.47 15.19 10.93
N LYS A 175 -1.77 14.15 10.49
CA LYS A 175 -0.34 13.92 10.72
C LYS A 175 0.42 13.81 9.40
N ALA A 176 1.69 14.17 9.45
CA ALA A 176 2.68 13.80 8.45
C ALA A 176 3.55 12.69 9.00
N ILE A 177 3.64 11.58 8.29
CA ILE A 177 4.58 10.50 8.58
C ILE A 177 5.78 10.73 7.70
N VAL A 178 6.91 11.09 8.29
CA VAL A 178 8.16 11.43 7.59
C VAL A 178 9.11 10.24 7.69
N SER A 179 9.68 9.84 6.56
CA SER A 179 10.69 8.80 6.45
C SER A 179 11.92 9.35 5.72
N GLN A 180 13.10 9.03 6.25
CA GLN A 180 14.36 9.48 5.69
C GLN A 180 15.46 8.43 5.78
N THR A 181 16.16 8.22 4.66
CA THR A 181 17.38 7.40 4.56
C THR A 181 18.53 8.11 3.87
N THR A 182 18.52 9.45 3.87
CA THR A 182 19.52 10.32 3.24
C THR A 182 20.92 10.21 3.85
N GLN A 183 21.09 9.45 4.94
CA GLN A 183 22.35 9.29 5.70
C GLN A 183 22.85 10.59 6.35
N GLU A 184 22.09 11.69 6.25
CA GLU A 184 22.33 12.94 6.96
C GLU A 184 21.45 12.96 8.21
N SER A 185 22.06 13.24 9.37
CA SER A 185 21.32 13.45 10.61
C SER A 185 20.72 14.85 10.61
N TRP A 186 19.41 14.94 10.78
CA TRP A 186 18.71 16.21 10.92
C TRP A 186 18.49 16.47 12.40
N ASP A 187 19.38 17.21 13.05
CA ASP A 187 19.33 17.47 14.49
C ASP A 187 18.83 18.88 14.79
N ASN A 188 17.71 18.99 15.52
CA ASN A 188 17.07 20.25 15.91
C ASN A 188 16.82 21.22 14.74
N VAL A 189 16.21 20.74 13.67
CA VAL A 189 15.91 21.54 12.47
C VAL A 189 14.44 21.98 12.42
N PRO A 190 14.12 23.18 11.92
CA PRO A 190 12.76 23.55 11.59
C PRO A 190 12.30 22.76 10.36
N LEU A 191 11.15 22.08 10.46
CA LEU A 191 10.63 21.24 9.39
C LEU A 191 9.43 21.90 8.70
N THR A 192 9.53 22.08 7.38
CA THR A 192 8.42 22.50 6.53
C THR A 192 8.11 21.40 5.54
N LEU A 193 6.86 20.96 5.52
CA LEU A 193 6.37 19.90 4.64
C LEU A 193 5.61 20.54 3.49
N GLU A 194 5.92 20.12 2.27
CA GLU A 194 5.25 20.59 1.07
C GLU A 194 4.65 19.40 0.31
N THR A 195 3.51 19.63 -0.33
CA THR A 195 2.86 18.63 -1.20
C THR A 195 3.27 18.75 -2.66
N ALA A 196 4.09 19.75 -2.98
CA ALA A 196 4.60 19.93 -4.33
C ALA A 196 5.71 18.93 -4.61
N ASN A 197 5.66 18.22 -5.74
CA ASN A 197 6.82 17.51 -6.24
C ASN A 197 7.80 18.54 -6.81
N PRO A 198 8.97 18.75 -6.20
CA PRO A 198 9.90 19.75 -6.70
C PRO A 198 10.41 19.29 -8.06
N THR A 199 10.09 20.05 -9.11
CA THR A 199 10.48 19.70 -10.48
C THR A 199 11.72 20.50 -10.85
N TYR A 200 12.87 19.84 -10.83
CA TYR A 200 14.15 20.43 -11.27
C TYR A 200 14.40 20.05 -12.73
N GLY A 201 14.83 21.01 -13.55
CA GLY A 201 15.24 20.71 -14.94
C GLY A 201 14.10 20.40 -15.93
N VAL A 202 12.89 20.93 -15.74
CA VAL A 202 11.77 20.68 -16.67
C VAL A 202 12.05 21.29 -18.04
N LYS A 203 12.43 20.43 -19.01
CA LYS A 203 12.25 20.76 -20.42
C LYS A 203 10.83 20.39 -20.81
N PRO A 204 10.01 21.31 -21.33
CA PRO A 204 8.70 20.94 -21.84
C PRO A 204 8.88 19.84 -22.90
N PRO A 205 8.05 18.79 -22.90
CA PRO A 205 8.12 17.76 -23.92
C PRO A 205 7.96 18.44 -25.28
N THR A 206 8.86 18.12 -26.20
CA THR A 206 8.75 18.61 -27.57
C THR A 206 7.97 17.58 -28.37
N LEU A 207 6.90 18.03 -29.04
CA LEU A 207 6.17 17.19 -29.99
C LEU A 207 7.06 16.97 -31.21
N GLU A 208 7.49 15.73 -31.41
CA GLU A 208 8.15 15.33 -32.64
C GLU A 208 7.18 15.45 -33.83
N GLN A 209 7.70 15.76 -35.02
CA GLN A 209 6.87 15.86 -36.21
C GLN A 209 6.23 14.51 -36.54
N TRP A 210 4.90 14.47 -36.60
CA TRP A 210 4.17 13.28 -37.04
C TRP A 210 4.16 13.19 -38.57
N THR A 211 5.20 12.58 -39.15
CA THR A 211 5.32 12.42 -40.60
C THR A 211 4.55 11.20 -41.10
N LEU A 212 3.59 11.39 -41.99
CA LEU A 212 2.95 10.32 -42.75
C LEU A 212 3.79 10.02 -43.99
N SER A 213 4.33 8.80 -44.09
CA SER A 213 4.98 8.32 -45.31
C SER A 213 4.12 7.24 -45.98
N VAL A 214 4.07 7.27 -47.31
CA VAL A 214 3.42 6.20 -48.07
C VAL A 214 4.30 4.96 -48.00
N PHE A 215 3.75 3.86 -47.49
CA PHE A 215 4.42 2.57 -47.45
C PHE A 215 4.87 2.18 -48.86
N LYS A 216 6.20 2.22 -49.10
CA LYS A 216 6.81 1.68 -50.32
C LYS A 216 7.29 0.27 -49.97
N PRO A 217 6.66 -0.80 -50.53
CA PRO A 217 7.19 -2.14 -50.33
C PRO A 217 8.63 -2.17 -50.84
N SER A 218 9.54 -2.70 -50.02
CA SER A 218 10.93 -2.87 -50.41
C SER A 218 10.98 -3.69 -51.71
N PRO A 219 11.77 -3.27 -52.72
CA PRO A 219 11.90 -4.06 -53.95
C PRO A 219 12.34 -5.48 -53.59
N PRO A 220 11.77 -6.51 -54.22
CA PRO A 220 12.14 -7.89 -53.94
C PRO A 220 13.66 -8.04 -54.13
N PRO A 221 14.34 -8.75 -53.20
CA PRO A 221 15.78 -8.97 -53.33
C PRO A 221 16.05 -9.60 -54.71
N ALA A 222 16.97 -9.00 -55.47
CA ALA A 222 17.39 -9.54 -56.75
C ALA A 222 17.79 -11.01 -56.57
N PRO A 223 17.46 -11.91 -57.52
CA PRO A 223 17.74 -13.33 -57.37
C PRO A 223 19.23 -13.54 -57.12
N ALA A 224 19.55 -14.03 -55.92
CA ALA A 224 20.90 -14.38 -55.52
C ALA A 224 21.43 -15.42 -56.50
N ARG A 225 22.44 -15.03 -57.27
CA ARG A 225 23.17 -15.91 -58.18
C ARG A 225 23.76 -17.04 -57.32
N LYS A 226 23.25 -18.27 -57.51
CA LYS A 226 23.69 -19.47 -56.77
C LYS A 226 25.22 -19.56 -56.75
N ARG A 227 25.85 -19.29 -55.60
CA ARG A 227 27.18 -19.81 -55.28
C ARG A 227 26.96 -21.05 -54.43
N GLN A 228 27.44 -22.17 -54.93
CA GLN A 228 27.36 -23.48 -54.31
C GLN A 228 27.98 -23.45 -52.91
N ALA A 229 27.31 -24.14 -52.00
CA ALA A 229 27.77 -24.44 -50.65
C ALA A 229 28.95 -25.41 -50.67
N ALA A 230 29.88 -25.22 -49.75
CA ALA A 230 30.61 -26.30 -49.12
C ALA A 230 30.41 -26.16 -47.61
N ALA A 231 29.80 -27.19 -47.03
CA ALA A 231 29.54 -27.36 -45.61
C ALA A 231 30.82 -27.68 -44.82
N PHE A 232 30.82 -27.38 -43.51
CA PHE A 232 31.40 -28.21 -42.45
C PHE A 232 30.95 -27.65 -41.08
N LEU A 233 30.13 -28.39 -40.32
CA LEU A 233 30.46 -29.08 -39.03
C LEU A 233 30.63 -28.12 -37.83
N ALA A 234 30.12 -28.37 -36.63
CA ALA A 234 29.61 -29.56 -35.93
C ALA A 234 28.62 -29.08 -34.84
N ARG A 235 27.42 -29.67 -34.68
CA ARG A 235 27.04 -30.79 -33.82
C ARG A 235 27.16 -30.54 -32.30
N ALA A 236 26.01 -30.75 -31.66
CA ALA A 236 25.67 -30.67 -30.24
C ALA A 236 26.12 -31.88 -29.41
N THR A 237 26.19 -31.67 -28.08
CA THR A 237 26.05 -32.60 -26.93
C THR A 237 26.10 -31.71 -25.67
N SER A 238 25.35 -31.83 -24.57
CA SER A 238 24.32 -32.74 -24.06
C SER A 238 23.59 -32.05 -22.89
N ALA A 239 22.46 -32.62 -22.47
CA ALA A 239 21.57 -32.20 -21.39
C ALA A 239 22.14 -32.37 -19.96
N GLU A 240 21.61 -31.61 -19.00
CA GLU A 240 20.85 -32.15 -17.85
C GLU A 240 20.16 -31.03 -17.03
N GLU A 241 18.96 -31.36 -16.53
CA GLU A 241 18.11 -30.61 -15.60
C GLU A 241 18.66 -30.65 -14.17
N ILE A 242 18.25 -29.71 -13.32
CA ILE A 242 17.83 -29.93 -11.92
C ILE A 242 17.08 -28.67 -11.45
N GLY A 243 15.95 -28.91 -10.76
CA GLY A 243 15.03 -27.89 -10.27
C GLY A 243 15.52 -27.10 -9.06
N GLY A 244 14.76 -26.06 -8.73
CA GLY A 244 14.92 -25.25 -7.54
C GLY A 244 13.58 -24.63 -7.17
N GLU A 245 13.18 -24.88 -5.94
CA GLU A 245 11.91 -24.56 -5.29
C GLU A 245 11.80 -23.06 -4.99
N GLU A 246 10.55 -22.57 -4.94
CA GLU A 246 10.18 -21.25 -4.43
C GLU A 246 10.09 -21.33 -2.89
N GLU A 247 10.82 -20.47 -2.18
CA GLU A 247 10.63 -20.24 -0.75
C GLU A 247 9.95 -18.88 -0.51
N GLU A 248 8.74 -18.95 0.01
CA GLU A 248 8.08 -17.88 0.78
C GLU A 248 8.75 -17.80 2.15
N SER A 249 9.02 -16.58 2.63
CA SER A 249 9.41 -16.31 4.02
C SER A 249 8.27 -15.58 4.72
N ASP A 250 7.68 -16.28 5.68
CA ASP A 250 6.89 -15.74 6.79
C ASP A 250 7.87 -15.28 7.88
N ASP A 251 7.78 -14.02 8.31
CA ASP A 251 8.33 -13.58 9.59
C ASP A 251 7.20 -12.92 10.41
N ASP A 252 6.69 -13.73 11.35
CA ASP A 252 5.85 -13.36 12.49
C ASP A 252 6.72 -12.70 13.57
N MET A 253 6.41 -11.45 13.94
CA MET A 253 7.01 -10.78 15.09
C MET A 253 5.94 -10.23 16.02
N GLY A 254 5.90 -10.82 17.22
CA GLY A 254 4.94 -10.54 18.28
C GLY A 254 4.97 -9.11 18.82
N PHE A 255 3.78 -8.58 19.06
CA PHE A 255 3.53 -7.29 19.69
C PHE A 255 3.71 -7.36 21.21
N GLY A 256 4.68 -6.60 21.73
CA GLY A 256 4.76 -6.22 23.14
C GLY A 256 3.90 -4.97 23.41
N LEU A 257 3.08 -5.04 24.46
CA LEU A 257 2.26 -3.93 24.96
C LEU A 257 3.15 -2.92 25.70
N PHE A 258 3.19 -1.67 25.23
CA PHE A 258 3.59 -0.52 26.04
C PHE A 258 2.36 0.38 26.24
N ASP A 259 2.09 0.66 27.51
CA ASP A 259 1.08 1.56 28.03
C ASP A 259 1.73 2.94 28.20
N ASP A 260 1.36 3.91 27.35
CA ASP A 260 1.76 5.31 27.52
C ASP A 260 0.50 6.18 27.62
N GLY A 261 0.31 6.77 28.79
CA GLY A 261 -0.73 7.76 29.07
C GLY A 261 -0.57 9.05 28.25
N PRO A 262 -1.60 9.90 28.16
CA PRO A 262 -1.63 10.98 27.19
C PRO A 262 -0.70 12.14 27.57
N MET A 263 0.31 12.38 26.74
CA MET A 263 1.08 13.63 26.68
C MET A 263 0.49 14.59 25.65
N GLY A 264 0.45 15.88 25.98
CA GLY A 264 -0.18 16.94 25.17
C GLY A 264 0.48 17.13 23.80
N VAL A 265 -0.35 17.38 22.78
CA VAL A 265 0.05 17.51 21.38
C VAL A 265 0.32 18.98 21.04
N MET A 266 1.50 19.29 20.48
CA MET A 266 1.80 20.60 19.87
C MET A 266 1.34 20.62 18.40
N MET A 267 0.65 21.70 17.98
CA MET A 267 0.06 21.86 16.65
C MET A 267 0.93 22.71 15.73
N ALA A 268 1.02 22.31 14.46
CA ALA A 268 1.76 23.03 13.42
C ALA A 268 1.05 24.32 13.02
N GLY A 269 1.84 25.37 12.75
CA GLY A 269 1.33 26.62 12.22
C GLY A 269 1.20 26.53 10.71
N VAL A 270 0.02 26.80 10.15
CA VAL A 270 -0.19 26.76 8.71
C VAL A 270 -0.15 28.15 8.09
N ASN A 271 0.58 28.28 6.99
CA ASN A 271 0.63 29.49 6.17
C ASN A 271 -0.03 29.19 4.81
N ALA A 272 -1.34 28.96 4.79
CA ALA A 272 -2.09 28.71 3.56
C ALA A 272 -2.93 29.93 3.19
N LYS A 273 -2.29 30.98 2.65
CA LYS A 273 -2.99 32.01 1.87
C LYS A 273 -2.76 31.74 0.38
N GLY A 274 -3.63 30.93 -0.23
CA GLY A 274 -3.89 30.96 -1.67
C GLY A 274 -2.75 30.58 -2.64
N GLY A 275 -1.90 29.61 -2.29
CA GLY A 275 -0.88 29.06 -3.22
C GLY A 275 -1.27 27.68 -3.76
N MET A 276 -0.91 27.37 -5.00
CA MET A 276 -1.21 26.11 -5.70
C MET A 276 -0.73 24.83 -5.00
N ASN A 277 0.10 24.93 -3.94
CA ASN A 277 0.57 23.81 -3.12
C ASN A 277 0.56 24.20 -1.63
N PRO A 278 -0.16 23.47 -0.75
CA PRO A 278 -0.09 23.71 0.69
C PRO A 278 1.30 23.41 1.26
N SER A 279 1.76 24.29 2.16
CA SER A 279 2.97 24.09 2.98
C SER A 279 2.57 24.04 4.46
N PHE A 280 3.14 23.09 5.20
CA PHE A 280 2.84 22.84 6.62
C PHE A 280 4.12 23.04 7.44
N LYS A 281 4.13 24.00 8.36
CA LYS A 281 5.29 24.24 9.24
C LYS A 281 5.12 23.52 10.55
N VAL A 282 5.82 22.42 10.74
CA VAL A 282 5.83 21.66 12.00
C VAL A 282 6.36 22.57 13.11
N PRO A 283 5.68 22.64 14.27
CA PRO A 283 6.04 23.59 15.32
C PRO A 283 7.27 23.07 16.07
N GLY A 284 8.21 23.98 16.37
CA GLY A 284 9.43 23.63 17.11
C GLY A 284 10.55 23.07 16.24
N LEU A 285 11.61 22.62 16.92
CA LEU A 285 12.78 22.00 16.30
C LEU A 285 12.63 20.48 16.40
N VAL A 286 12.91 19.77 15.32
CA VAL A 286 12.71 18.33 15.20
C VAL A 286 14.05 17.65 14.95
N THR A 287 14.23 16.48 15.53
CA THR A 287 15.35 15.58 15.21
C THR A 287 14.86 14.34 14.46
N ILE A 288 15.38 14.13 13.25
CA ILE A 288 15.11 12.97 12.40
C ILE A 288 16.44 12.27 12.08
N PRO A 289 16.73 11.12 12.72
CA PRO A 289 17.91 10.32 12.39
C PRO A 289 17.74 9.61 11.04
N PRO A 290 18.83 9.18 10.40
CA PRO A 290 18.81 8.49 9.11
C PRO A 290 18.52 6.97 9.26
N ASP A 291 17.52 6.59 10.06
CA ASP A 291 17.29 5.20 10.49
C ASP A 291 16.17 4.47 9.73
N ASN A 292 15.67 5.01 8.61
CA ASN A 292 14.48 4.51 7.90
C ASN A 292 13.22 4.41 8.79
N GLY A 293 13.27 4.98 10.01
CA GLY A 293 12.15 4.98 10.93
C GLY A 293 11.09 5.98 10.49
N GLU A 294 9.84 5.54 10.46
CA GLU A 294 8.70 6.43 10.27
C GLU A 294 8.49 7.28 11.53
N ARG A 295 8.44 8.61 11.38
CA ARG A 295 8.11 9.52 12.47
C ARG A 295 6.88 10.36 12.14
N SER A 296 5.89 10.32 13.02
CA SER A 296 4.65 11.07 12.85
C SER A 296 4.70 12.44 13.53
N PHE A 297 4.44 13.49 12.77
CA PHE A 297 4.28 14.86 13.26
C PHE A 297 2.84 15.32 13.08
N THR A 298 2.22 15.85 14.13
CA THR A 298 0.88 16.42 14.02
C THR A 298 0.94 17.73 13.25
N ILE A 299 0.19 17.79 12.15
CA ILE A 299 -0.04 19.01 11.38
C ILE A 299 -1.11 19.83 12.09
N VAL A 300 -2.32 19.28 12.21
CA VAL A 300 -3.47 20.01 12.76
C VAL A 300 -4.48 19.05 13.37
N GLU A 301 -5.16 19.50 14.42
CA GLU A 301 -6.34 18.83 14.96
C GLU A 301 -7.59 19.59 14.50
N LEU A 302 -8.48 18.84 13.84
CA LEU A 302 -9.71 19.34 13.27
C LEU A 302 -10.89 18.74 14.01
N LYS A 303 -11.82 19.60 14.43
CA LYS A 303 -13.06 19.18 15.07
C LYS A 303 -14.19 19.28 14.06
N LEU A 304 -14.51 18.15 13.43
CA LEU A 304 -15.42 18.04 12.30
C LEU A 304 -16.79 17.55 12.74
N ASP A 305 -17.83 18.00 12.03
CA ASP A 305 -19.16 17.41 12.14
C ASP A 305 -19.29 16.16 11.25
N ALA A 306 -19.98 15.15 11.78
CA ALA A 306 -20.22 13.90 11.05
C ALA A 306 -21.66 13.39 11.19
N LEU A 307 -22.11 12.67 10.16
CA LEU A 307 -23.36 11.93 10.17
C LEU A 307 -23.05 10.45 10.36
N ILE A 308 -23.40 9.91 11.54
CA ILE A 308 -23.20 8.49 11.85
C ILE A 308 -24.42 7.70 11.35
N THR A 309 -24.16 6.58 10.67
CA THR A 309 -25.18 5.67 10.16
C THR A 309 -24.77 4.22 10.43
N TRP A 310 -25.75 3.38 10.78
CA TRP A 310 -25.55 1.94 10.96
C TRP A 310 -25.93 1.22 9.68
N PHE A 311 -25.13 0.23 9.30
CA PHE A 311 -25.27 -0.49 8.05
C PHE A 311 -24.98 -1.98 8.23
N SER A 312 -25.78 -2.86 7.61
CA SER A 312 -25.51 -4.31 7.61
C SER A 312 -26.00 -4.98 6.33
N ILE A 313 -25.34 -6.08 5.95
CA ILE A 313 -25.73 -6.96 4.84
C ILE A 313 -25.83 -8.40 5.37
N PRO A 314 -26.90 -8.75 6.12
CA PRO A 314 -26.96 -9.97 6.93
C PRO A 314 -26.80 -11.28 6.17
N LYS A 315 -27.10 -11.27 4.86
CA LYS A 315 -26.91 -12.43 3.98
C LYS A 315 -25.44 -12.77 3.74
N ILE A 316 -24.54 -11.80 3.87
CA ILE A 316 -23.08 -11.96 3.73
C ILE A 316 -22.43 -11.99 5.11
N ASP A 317 -22.69 -10.96 5.93
CA ASP A 317 -22.21 -10.85 7.30
C ASP A 317 -23.31 -10.24 8.17
N THR A 318 -23.65 -10.93 9.27
CA THR A 318 -24.67 -10.50 10.23
C THR A 318 -24.19 -9.41 11.18
N LYS A 319 -22.90 -9.03 11.10
CA LYS A 319 -22.35 -7.90 11.85
C LYS A 319 -22.95 -6.58 11.38
N VAL A 320 -23.12 -5.66 12.34
CA VAL A 320 -23.56 -4.30 12.08
C VAL A 320 -22.35 -3.39 12.05
N HIS A 321 -22.14 -2.69 10.94
CA HIS A 321 -21.04 -1.76 10.75
C HIS A 321 -21.50 -0.32 10.98
N LEU A 322 -20.64 0.49 11.59
CA LEU A 322 -20.83 1.93 11.67
C LEU A 322 -20.08 2.61 10.55
N LYS A 323 -20.74 3.58 9.90
CA LYS A 323 -20.13 4.49 8.94
C LYS A 323 -20.37 5.92 9.39
N ALA A 324 -19.33 6.74 9.35
CA ALA A 324 -19.44 8.18 9.51
C ALA A 324 -19.27 8.86 8.15
N ARG A 325 -20.24 9.70 7.78
CA ARG A 325 -20.07 10.64 6.67
C ARG A 325 -19.63 11.96 7.24
N VAL A 326 -18.36 12.28 7.04
CA VAL A 326 -17.70 13.46 7.59
C VAL A 326 -17.67 14.55 6.53
N CYS A 327 -17.95 15.79 6.92
CA CYS A 327 -17.76 16.95 6.05
C CYS A 327 -16.42 17.60 6.38
N ASN A 328 -15.58 17.84 5.38
CA ASN A 328 -14.39 18.65 5.57
C ASN A 328 -14.80 20.12 5.69
N ASP A 329 -15.06 20.59 6.89
CA ASP A 329 -15.38 22.01 7.17
C ASP A 329 -14.13 22.87 7.39
N SER A 330 -12.95 22.29 7.19
CA SER A 330 -11.66 22.97 7.33
C SER A 330 -11.23 23.66 6.05
N GLU A 331 -10.26 24.56 6.17
CA GLU A 331 -9.61 25.23 5.04
C GLU A 331 -8.57 24.32 4.34
N TYR A 332 -8.32 23.13 4.88
CA TYR A 332 -7.28 22.22 4.40
C TYR A 332 -7.84 21.17 3.44
N THR A 333 -7.11 20.93 2.35
CA THR A 333 -7.32 19.72 1.54
C THR A 333 -6.71 18.53 2.27
N LEU A 334 -7.52 17.52 2.59
CA LEU A 334 -7.05 16.27 3.17
C LEU A 334 -6.42 15.42 2.08
N LEU A 335 -5.15 15.08 2.23
CA LEU A 335 -4.43 14.24 1.28
C LEU A 335 -4.76 12.75 1.49
N PRO A 336 -4.67 11.90 0.46
CA PRO A 336 -4.92 10.48 0.61
C PRO A 336 -3.94 9.86 1.62
N GLY A 337 -4.45 9.09 2.58
CA GLY A 337 -3.63 8.55 3.66
C GLY A 337 -4.35 7.55 4.55
N LYS A 338 -3.59 6.83 5.37
CA LYS A 338 -4.13 5.83 6.32
C LYS A 338 -4.63 6.52 7.58
N ALA A 339 -5.80 6.10 8.06
CA ALA A 339 -6.41 6.57 9.30
C ALA A 339 -6.50 5.46 10.34
N SER A 340 -6.11 5.78 11.58
CA SER A 340 -6.43 4.98 12.76
C SER A 340 -7.73 5.49 13.38
N VAL A 341 -8.75 4.64 13.48
CA VAL A 341 -10.08 5.01 13.94
C VAL A 341 -10.31 4.54 15.36
N PHE A 342 -10.68 5.48 16.23
CA PHE A 342 -11.00 5.28 17.63
C PHE A 342 -12.45 5.70 17.89
N VAL A 343 -13.21 4.88 18.62
CA VAL A 343 -14.58 5.19 19.03
C VAL A 343 -14.65 5.08 20.54
N ASP A 344 -15.14 6.14 21.20
CA ASP A 344 -15.23 6.26 22.67
C ASP A 344 -13.91 5.89 23.39
N GLY A 345 -12.79 6.33 22.82
CA GLY A 345 -11.44 6.08 23.35
C GLY A 345 -10.81 4.73 23.01
N SER A 346 -11.54 3.81 22.36
CA SER A 346 -11.03 2.48 21.99
C SER A 346 -10.64 2.42 20.51
N PHE A 347 -9.49 1.82 20.19
CA PHE A 347 -9.09 1.57 18.80
C PHE A 347 -10.00 0.50 18.17
N ILE A 348 -10.61 0.81 17.02
CA ILE A 348 -11.55 -0.10 16.35
C ILE A 348 -10.99 -0.63 15.04
N ALA A 349 -10.43 0.24 14.19
CA ALA A 349 -10.05 -0.13 12.83
C ALA A 349 -9.00 0.81 12.22
N LYS A 350 -8.36 0.32 11.15
CA LYS A 350 -7.67 1.19 10.18
C LYS A 350 -8.60 1.45 8.99
N SER A 351 -8.62 2.68 8.51
CA SER A 351 -9.40 3.11 7.35
C SER A 351 -8.52 3.92 6.39
N ASP A 352 -9.03 4.20 5.21
CA ASP A 352 -8.37 5.03 4.21
C ASP A 352 -9.13 6.35 4.09
N VAL A 353 -8.41 7.46 4.12
CA VAL A 353 -8.95 8.80 3.84
C VAL A 353 -8.58 9.12 2.39
N PRO A 354 -9.55 9.42 1.51
CA PRO A 354 -9.27 9.82 0.13
C PRO A 354 -8.77 11.27 0.07
N LEU A 355 -8.46 11.76 -1.14
CA LEU A 355 -8.26 13.19 -1.36
C LEU A 355 -9.60 13.92 -1.18
N VAL A 356 -9.69 14.83 -0.20
CA VAL A 356 -10.94 15.55 0.12
C VAL A 356 -10.68 17.05 0.16
N SER A 357 -11.35 17.79 -0.71
CA SER A 357 -11.25 19.26 -0.75
C SER A 357 -12.07 19.92 0.38
N PRO A 358 -11.83 21.21 0.69
CA PRO A 358 -12.71 21.96 1.58
C PRO A 358 -14.17 21.87 1.13
N LEU A 359 -15.08 21.69 2.11
CA LEU A 359 -16.52 21.49 1.94
C LEU A 359 -16.95 20.17 1.29
N GLU A 360 -16.02 19.31 0.91
CA GLU A 360 -16.31 17.99 0.37
C GLU A 360 -16.61 16.99 1.51
N LYS A 361 -17.46 16.01 1.22
CA LYS A 361 -17.85 14.97 2.18
C LYS A 361 -17.19 13.66 1.83
N PHE A 362 -16.72 12.93 2.84
CA PHE A 362 -16.17 11.60 2.67
C PHE A 362 -16.78 10.61 3.66
N GLU A 363 -16.70 9.33 3.32
CA GLU A 363 -17.18 8.25 4.18
C GLU A 363 -15.99 7.57 4.85
N CYS A 364 -16.10 7.39 6.17
CA CYS A 364 -15.15 6.66 6.98
C CYS A 364 -15.85 5.48 7.66
N ALA A 365 -15.27 4.29 7.56
CA ALA A 365 -15.75 3.12 8.27
C ALA A 365 -15.26 3.18 9.73
N LEU A 366 -16.19 3.22 10.68
CA LEU A 366 -15.88 3.27 12.11
C LEU A 366 -15.74 1.89 12.76
N GLY A 367 -15.97 0.82 12.00
CA GLY A 367 -15.87 -0.56 12.46
C GLY A 367 -17.21 -1.21 12.79
N VAL A 368 -17.20 -2.22 13.67
CA VAL A 368 -18.38 -3.05 13.99
C VAL A 368 -18.98 -2.66 15.34
N ASP A 369 -20.31 -2.61 15.40
CA ASP A 369 -21.09 -2.44 16.64
C ASP A 369 -21.43 -3.79 17.27
N PRO A 370 -20.82 -4.19 18.40
CA PRO A 370 -21.19 -5.46 19.04
C PRO A 370 -22.55 -5.40 19.76
N ALA A 371 -23.08 -4.20 20.02
CA ALA A 371 -24.33 -4.02 20.75
C ALA A 371 -25.58 -4.11 19.83
N ALA A 372 -25.42 -3.98 18.52
CA ALA A 372 -26.47 -4.24 17.54
C ALA A 372 -26.28 -5.63 16.94
N ARG A 373 -27.19 -6.57 17.24
CA ARG A 373 -27.09 -7.96 16.81
C ARG A 373 -28.18 -8.27 15.80
N ILE A 374 -27.79 -8.83 14.65
CA ILE A 374 -28.74 -9.30 13.64
C ILE A 374 -28.68 -10.82 13.57
N THR A 375 -29.84 -11.46 13.61
CA THR A 375 -30.03 -12.89 13.36
C THR A 375 -30.75 -13.07 12.04
N TYR A 376 -30.08 -13.72 11.08
CA TYR A 376 -30.65 -14.06 9.78
C TYR A 376 -31.13 -15.51 9.82
N HIS A 377 -32.46 -15.72 9.89
CA HIS A 377 -33.03 -17.05 10.08
C HIS A 377 -32.97 -17.89 8.79
N PRO A 378 -32.98 -19.23 8.87
CA PRO A 378 -33.04 -20.08 7.68
C PRO A 378 -34.27 -19.79 6.81
N LEU A 379 -34.05 -19.76 5.49
CA LEU A 379 -35.09 -19.52 4.49
C LEU A 379 -36.18 -20.60 4.55
N GLN A 380 -37.43 -20.19 4.79
CA GLN A 380 -38.58 -21.10 4.77
C GLN A 380 -39.15 -21.17 3.36
N LYS A 381 -39.44 -22.39 2.89
CA LYS A 381 -39.94 -22.65 1.54
C LYS A 381 -41.32 -23.31 1.62
N HIS A 382 -42.30 -22.75 0.93
CA HIS A 382 -43.64 -23.32 0.79
C HIS A 382 -43.94 -23.54 -0.69
N THR A 383 -44.31 -24.75 -1.08
CA THR A 383 -44.65 -25.05 -2.48
C THR A 383 -46.14 -25.33 -2.60
N SER A 384 -46.80 -24.67 -3.55
CA SER A 384 -48.17 -24.98 -3.94
C SER A 384 -48.24 -25.22 -5.44
N THR A 385 -48.93 -26.29 -5.83
CA THR A 385 -49.17 -26.65 -7.23
C THR A 385 -50.56 -26.18 -7.60
N SER A 386 -50.70 -25.38 -8.66
CA SER A 386 -51.99 -24.84 -9.10
C SER A 386 -52.20 -25.05 -10.60
N GLY A 387 -53.42 -25.48 -10.98
CA GLY A 387 -53.91 -25.57 -12.37
C GLY A 387 -54.35 -26.97 -12.82
N PHE A 388 -55.54 -27.06 -13.45
CA PHE A 388 -56.08 -28.30 -14.05
C PHE A 388 -55.63 -28.53 -15.51
N TYR A 389 -55.30 -27.47 -16.27
CA TYR A 389 -54.96 -27.55 -17.71
C TYR A 389 -53.56 -27.02 -18.06
N ASN A 390 -53.07 -25.98 -17.37
CA ASN A 390 -51.70 -25.48 -17.52
C ASN A 390 -51.04 -25.46 -16.14
N LYS A 391 -50.24 -26.50 -15.83
CA LYS A 391 -49.65 -26.68 -14.50
C LYS A 391 -48.54 -25.65 -14.30
N SER A 392 -48.71 -24.75 -13.32
CA SER A 392 -47.68 -23.84 -12.84
C SER A 392 -47.28 -24.22 -11.41
N ILE A 393 -45.99 -24.12 -11.10
CA ILE A 393 -45.49 -24.31 -9.73
C ILE A 393 -45.32 -22.93 -9.11
N ARG A 394 -45.95 -22.72 -7.96
CA ARG A 394 -45.73 -21.54 -7.13
C ARG A 394 -44.86 -21.93 -5.94
N ARG A 395 -43.70 -21.28 -5.81
CA ARG A 395 -42.79 -21.43 -4.67
C ARG A 395 -42.82 -20.12 -3.87
N GLY A 396 -43.39 -20.17 -2.68
CA GLY A 396 -43.31 -19.10 -1.70
C GLY A 396 -42.06 -19.23 -0.85
N TYR A 397 -41.43 -18.10 -0.57
CA TYR A 397 -40.21 -17.99 0.21
C TYR A 397 -40.40 -16.96 1.31
N VAL A 398 -40.08 -17.35 2.55
CA VAL A 398 -40.16 -16.45 3.71
C VAL A 398 -38.79 -16.39 4.36
N GLN A 399 -38.22 -15.19 4.35
CA GLN A 399 -36.96 -14.85 4.98
C GLN A 399 -37.23 -13.95 6.18
N ARG A 400 -36.77 -14.37 7.37
CA ARG A 400 -36.98 -13.63 8.63
C ARG A 400 -35.64 -13.08 9.12
N LEU A 401 -35.67 -11.85 9.60
CA LEU A 401 -34.53 -11.21 10.25
C LEU A 401 -34.98 -10.71 11.64
N THR A 402 -34.16 -10.95 12.65
CA THR A 402 -34.36 -10.38 13.98
C THR A 402 -33.20 -9.46 14.30
N VAL A 403 -33.50 -8.19 14.55
CA VAL A 403 -32.54 -7.18 14.98
C VAL A 403 -32.72 -6.96 16.48
N GLN A 404 -31.64 -6.98 17.24
CA GLN A 404 -31.65 -6.71 18.67
C GLN A 404 -30.69 -5.57 18.98
N ASN A 405 -31.18 -4.54 19.67
CA ASN A 405 -30.36 -3.47 20.22
C ASN A 405 -30.13 -3.73 21.70
N THR A 406 -28.88 -3.88 22.15
CA THR A 406 -28.54 -4.02 23.57
C THR A 406 -28.04 -2.72 24.19
N LYS A 407 -28.01 -1.61 23.44
CA LYS A 407 -27.62 -0.29 23.96
C LYS A 407 -28.71 0.32 24.83
N PRO A 408 -28.33 1.19 25.79
CA PRO A 408 -29.29 2.01 26.54
C PRO A 408 -29.94 3.11 25.69
N ASN A 409 -29.32 3.47 24.57
CA ASN A 409 -29.84 4.47 23.64
C ASN A 409 -30.46 3.80 22.40
N PRO A 410 -31.52 4.38 21.80
CA PRO A 410 -32.09 3.90 20.55
C PRO A 410 -31.11 4.08 19.38
N ILE A 411 -31.18 3.21 18.38
CA ILE A 411 -30.48 3.36 17.10
C ILE A 411 -31.44 4.11 16.16
N PRO A 412 -31.19 5.37 15.82
CA PRO A 412 -32.15 6.20 15.09
C PRO A 412 -32.27 5.84 13.61
N LEU A 413 -31.25 5.19 13.03
CA LEU A 413 -31.27 4.71 11.66
C LEU A 413 -30.28 3.55 11.45
N LEU A 414 -30.83 2.35 11.27
CA LEU A 414 -30.15 1.16 10.81
C LEU A 414 -30.59 0.82 9.38
N LYS A 415 -29.65 0.87 8.44
CA LYS A 415 -29.84 0.48 7.04
C LYS A 415 -29.43 -0.99 6.85
N ILE A 416 -30.39 -1.86 6.53
CA ILE A 416 -30.13 -3.27 6.25
C ILE A 416 -30.36 -3.51 4.76
N VAL A 417 -29.30 -3.89 4.06
CA VAL A 417 -29.40 -4.25 2.63
C VAL A 417 -29.81 -5.70 2.53
N ASP A 418 -30.83 -5.96 1.72
CA ASP A 418 -31.27 -7.29 1.36
C ASP A 418 -31.53 -7.34 -0.16
N HIS A 419 -31.76 -8.52 -0.69
CA HIS A 419 -32.08 -8.68 -2.10
C HIS A 419 -33.28 -9.59 -2.34
N VAL A 420 -34.04 -9.21 -3.34
CA VAL A 420 -35.15 -9.97 -3.91
C VAL A 420 -34.67 -10.57 -5.22
N PRO A 421 -34.93 -11.86 -5.51
CA PRO A 421 -34.52 -12.46 -6.78
C PRO A 421 -35.17 -11.75 -7.96
N VAL A 422 -34.37 -11.48 -8.99
CA VAL A 422 -34.82 -10.87 -10.24
C VAL A 422 -34.88 -11.96 -11.31
N PRO A 423 -35.99 -12.09 -12.06
CA PRO A 423 -36.09 -13.10 -13.11
C PRO A 423 -35.22 -12.71 -14.31
N GLU A 424 -34.33 -13.60 -14.74
CA GLU A 424 -33.58 -13.45 -16.00
C GLU A 424 -34.46 -13.78 -17.21
N ASN A 425 -35.36 -14.76 -17.05
CA ASN A 425 -36.25 -15.23 -18.12
C ASN A 425 -37.67 -14.70 -17.92
N SER A 426 -38.30 -14.23 -19.00
CA SER A 426 -39.69 -13.73 -19.00
C SER A 426 -40.74 -14.78 -18.60
N GLU A 427 -40.39 -16.07 -18.61
CA GLU A 427 -41.25 -17.16 -18.17
C GLU A 427 -41.34 -17.30 -16.64
N ILE A 428 -40.40 -16.68 -15.90
CA ILE A 428 -40.36 -16.69 -14.45
C ILE A 428 -40.93 -15.36 -13.97
N MET A 429 -42.00 -15.41 -13.18
CA MET A 429 -42.53 -14.23 -12.52
C MET A 429 -42.20 -14.27 -11.03
N VAL A 430 -41.47 -13.26 -10.56
CA VAL A 430 -41.24 -13.03 -9.14
C VAL A 430 -42.19 -11.95 -8.66
N LYS A 431 -42.95 -12.26 -7.62
CA LYS A 431 -43.87 -11.32 -6.96
C LYS A 431 -43.44 -11.13 -5.52
N LEU A 432 -43.11 -9.91 -5.15
CA LEU A 432 -42.87 -9.54 -3.76
C LEU A 432 -44.20 -9.43 -3.02
N VAL A 433 -44.36 -10.19 -1.93
CA VAL A 433 -45.58 -10.25 -1.10
C VAL A 433 -45.47 -9.29 0.08
N GLN A 434 -44.35 -9.35 0.82
CA GLN A 434 -44.06 -8.46 1.93
C GLN A 434 -42.56 -8.12 1.93
N PRO A 435 -42.17 -6.84 1.95
CA PRO A 435 -42.98 -5.63 1.83
C PRO A 435 -43.57 -5.47 0.43
N ALA A 436 -44.74 -4.85 0.26
CA ALA A 436 -45.39 -4.70 -1.05
C ALA A 436 -44.74 -3.62 -1.95
N LEU A 437 -43.40 -3.60 -2.05
CA LEU A 437 -42.64 -2.69 -2.90
C LEU A 437 -42.95 -2.96 -4.36
N LYS A 438 -43.40 -1.91 -5.06
CA LYS A 438 -43.62 -1.93 -6.50
C LYS A 438 -42.41 -1.30 -7.18
N LEU A 439 -42.06 -1.82 -8.35
CA LEU A 439 -41.12 -1.13 -9.23
C LEU A 439 -41.76 0.20 -9.67
N PRO A 440 -40.98 1.29 -9.78
CA PRO A 440 -41.49 2.54 -10.34
C PRO A 440 -41.96 2.30 -11.78
N HIS A 441 -43.25 2.50 -12.05
CA HIS A 441 -43.82 2.36 -13.40
C HIS A 441 -43.82 3.71 -14.13
N THR A 442 -43.37 3.69 -15.37
CA THR A 442 -43.50 4.78 -16.35
C THR A 442 -44.98 5.16 -16.53
N VAL A 443 -45.36 6.38 -16.15
CA VAL A 443 -46.56 7.00 -16.74
C VAL A 443 -46.16 7.43 -18.16
N LEU A 444 -46.54 6.65 -19.17
CA LEU A 444 -46.49 7.12 -20.56
C LEU A 444 -47.27 8.44 -20.65
N PRO A 445 -46.73 9.51 -21.24
CA PRO A 445 -47.49 10.74 -21.43
C PRO A 445 -48.66 10.46 -22.38
N ARG A 446 -49.88 10.55 -21.85
CA ARG A 446 -51.09 10.63 -22.65
C ARG A 446 -51.00 11.90 -23.50
N THR A 447 -50.92 11.68 -24.81
CA THR A 447 -51.36 12.54 -25.92
C THR A 447 -51.68 14.01 -25.60
N GLN A 448 -50.93 14.87 -26.29
CA GLN A 448 -51.09 16.31 -26.44
C GLN A 448 -52.55 16.79 -26.49
N SER A 449 -52.85 17.79 -25.66
CA SER A 449 -53.86 18.81 -25.93
C SER A 449 -53.32 20.15 -25.45
N LYS A 450 -53.15 21.05 -26.42
CA LYS A 450 -52.65 22.42 -26.31
C LYS A 450 -53.42 23.24 -25.26
N ALA A 451 -52.70 24.00 -24.44
CA ALA A 451 -53.04 25.39 -24.11
C ALA A 451 -51.79 26.11 -23.57
N HIS A 452 -51.56 27.30 -24.12
CA HIS A 452 -50.43 28.21 -23.88
C HIS A 452 -50.46 28.87 -22.49
N SER A 453 -49.33 29.53 -22.17
CA SER A 453 -49.08 30.60 -21.16
C SER A 453 -48.77 30.09 -19.73
N ASN A 454 -47.72 30.50 -19.01
CA ASN A 454 -46.75 31.59 -19.14
C ASN A 454 -45.40 31.15 -18.54
N VAL A 455 -44.31 31.64 -19.15
CA VAL A 455 -42.96 31.68 -18.57
C VAL A 455 -42.80 33.05 -17.88
N HIS A 456 -41.99 33.09 -16.81
CA HIS A 456 -41.57 34.22 -15.97
C HIS A 456 -42.43 34.55 -14.75
N GLU A 457 -42.16 33.86 -13.62
CA GLU A 457 -42.05 34.43 -12.26
C GLU A 457 -42.05 33.29 -11.23
N SER A 458 -40.90 32.64 -10.99
CA SER A 458 -40.70 31.85 -9.74
C SER A 458 -39.26 31.42 -9.41
N ILE A 459 -38.25 31.75 -10.22
CA ILE A 459 -36.88 31.21 -10.01
C ILE A 459 -36.05 31.99 -8.98
N GLU A 460 -36.46 33.19 -8.53
CA GLU A 460 -35.64 33.98 -7.60
C GLU A 460 -35.92 33.76 -6.11
N ALA A 461 -36.87 32.90 -5.71
CA ALA A 461 -37.21 32.69 -4.29
C ALA A 461 -36.56 31.45 -3.64
N SER A 462 -35.80 30.63 -4.38
CA SER A 462 -35.17 29.40 -3.86
C SER A 462 -33.65 29.47 -3.69
N GLU A 463 -32.98 30.54 -4.11
CA GLU A 463 -31.52 30.66 -4.01
C GLU A 463 -31.03 31.39 -2.73
N GLU A 464 -31.88 32.12 -2.02
CA GLU A 464 -31.49 32.86 -0.80
C GLU A 464 -31.66 32.09 0.53
N SER A 465 -32.33 30.92 0.54
CA SER A 465 -32.54 30.15 1.79
C SER A 465 -31.48 29.07 2.07
N ILE A 466 -30.46 28.92 1.22
CA ILE A 466 -29.39 27.90 1.39
C ILE A 466 -28.10 28.51 1.97
N ARG A 467 -28.00 29.83 2.09
CA ARG A 467 -26.94 30.47 2.88
C ARG A 467 -27.42 30.65 4.32
N SER A 468 -26.60 30.16 5.25
CA SER A 468 -26.73 30.23 6.72
C SER A 468 -27.70 29.26 7.40
N LYS A 469 -27.30 27.98 7.53
CA LYS A 469 -27.46 27.25 8.80
C LYS A 469 -26.18 26.47 9.09
N PRO A 470 -25.55 26.63 10.26
CA PRO A 470 -24.36 25.84 10.61
C PRO A 470 -24.76 24.36 10.73
N ALA A 471 -23.97 23.49 10.11
CA ALA A 471 -24.11 22.05 10.25
C ALA A 471 -24.11 21.69 11.75
N THR A 472 -25.09 20.89 12.14
CA THR A 472 -25.16 20.28 13.46
C THR A 472 -24.82 18.82 13.21
N THR A 473 -23.84 18.26 13.94
CA THR A 473 -23.69 16.80 14.03
C THR A 473 -25.05 16.22 14.37
N THR A 474 -25.64 15.54 13.40
CA THR A 474 -26.96 14.96 13.52
C THR A 474 -26.77 13.49 13.21
N VAL A 475 -27.13 12.63 14.15
CA VAL A 475 -27.31 11.23 13.77
C VAL A 475 -28.42 11.24 12.74
N ARG A 476 -28.14 10.79 11.51
CA ARG A 476 -29.11 10.85 10.40
C ARG A 476 -30.34 10.08 10.86
N THR A 477 -31.46 10.76 11.02
CA THR A 477 -32.66 10.12 11.55
C THR A 477 -33.41 9.43 10.44
N LEU A 478 -34.25 8.46 10.80
CA LEU A 478 -35.18 7.82 9.88
C LEU A 478 -36.01 8.84 9.08
N SER A 479 -36.47 9.90 9.74
CA SER A 479 -37.27 10.98 9.14
C SER A 479 -36.49 11.74 8.06
N ASP A 480 -35.19 12.00 8.27
CA ASP A 480 -34.35 12.71 7.30
C ASP A 480 -34.16 11.91 6.01
N VAL A 481 -33.95 10.59 6.14
CA VAL A 481 -33.75 9.69 4.98
C VAL A 481 -35.05 9.51 4.20
N VAL A 482 -36.17 9.31 4.91
CA VAL A 482 -37.48 9.13 4.28
C VAL A 482 -37.91 10.42 3.57
N GLY A 483 -37.64 11.59 4.15
CA GLY A 483 -37.94 12.89 3.56
C GLY A 483 -37.08 13.25 2.34
N SER A 484 -35.85 12.72 2.25
CA SER A 484 -34.95 12.94 1.12
C SER A 484 -35.00 11.88 0.01
N SER A 485 -35.81 10.82 0.16
CA SER A 485 -35.87 9.71 -0.81
C SER A 485 -36.64 10.11 -2.07
N VAL A 486 -36.10 9.76 -3.23
CA VAL A 486 -36.69 10.06 -4.55
C VAL A 486 -37.64 8.94 -5.01
N GLY A 487 -37.66 7.78 -4.32
CA GLY A 487 -38.40 6.58 -4.71
C GLY A 487 -39.64 6.27 -3.84
N PRO A 488 -40.45 5.25 -4.23
CA PRO A 488 -41.59 4.81 -3.43
C PRO A 488 -41.11 4.17 -2.12
N ASN A 489 -41.31 4.87 -1.01
CA ASN A 489 -41.03 4.37 0.33
C ASN A 489 -42.29 3.74 0.93
N ILE A 490 -42.18 2.55 1.51
CA ILE A 490 -43.30 1.88 2.18
C ILE A 490 -43.04 1.85 3.68
N LYS A 491 -43.92 2.51 4.43
CA LYS A 491 -43.98 2.37 5.89
C LYS A 491 -44.64 1.03 6.23
N LEU A 492 -43.94 0.16 6.96
CA LEU A 492 -44.49 -1.12 7.40
C LEU A 492 -45.04 -1.07 8.82
N SER A 493 -44.33 -0.38 9.71
CA SER A 493 -44.70 -0.13 11.10
C SER A 493 -44.09 1.18 11.56
N ASP A 494 -44.41 1.64 12.77
CA ASP A 494 -43.69 2.76 13.37
C ASP A 494 -42.20 2.43 13.46
N GLY A 495 -41.35 3.35 12.99
CA GLY A 495 -39.90 3.16 12.95
C GLY A 495 -39.36 2.25 11.83
N VAL A 496 -40.19 1.67 10.94
CA VAL A 496 -39.69 0.77 9.87
C VAL A 496 -40.21 1.16 8.50
N TYR A 497 -39.28 1.46 7.61
CA TYR A 497 -39.54 1.75 6.20
C TYR A 497 -38.72 0.82 5.30
N VAL A 498 -39.23 0.57 4.10
CA VAL A 498 -38.46 -0.11 3.06
C VAL A 498 -38.47 0.72 1.79
N GLN A 499 -37.32 0.78 1.14
CA GLN A 499 -37.12 1.42 -0.14
C GLN A 499 -36.16 0.62 -1.01
N TRP A 500 -36.18 0.84 -2.32
CA TRP A 500 -35.17 0.27 -3.21
C TRP A 500 -33.79 0.86 -2.94
N ASP A 501 -32.73 0.12 -3.29
CA ASP A 501 -31.37 0.59 -3.06
C ASP A 501 -31.05 1.90 -3.80
N ARG A 502 -30.21 2.73 -3.18
CA ARG A 502 -29.82 4.08 -3.61
C ARG A 502 -30.93 5.14 -3.67
N ALA A 503 -32.18 4.84 -3.28
CA ALA A 503 -33.26 5.83 -3.32
C ALA A 503 -33.01 7.10 -2.48
N ASP A 504 -32.06 7.06 -1.54
CA ASP A 504 -31.65 8.17 -0.67
C ASP A 504 -30.44 9.00 -1.16
N GLU A 505 -29.97 8.76 -2.40
CA GLU A 505 -28.86 9.50 -3.03
C GLU A 505 -29.36 10.62 -3.97
N TRP A 506 -28.56 11.68 -4.12
CA TRP A 506 -28.97 12.91 -4.83
C TRP A 506 -28.82 12.83 -6.36
N ASN A 507 -28.28 11.74 -6.90
CA ASN A 507 -28.02 11.55 -8.33
C ASN A 507 -28.39 10.12 -8.78
N VAL A 508 -29.69 9.80 -8.75
CA VAL A 508 -30.18 8.45 -8.98
C VAL A 508 -31.04 8.40 -10.24
N ASP A 509 -30.71 7.49 -11.14
CA ASP A 509 -31.59 7.12 -12.23
C ASP A 509 -32.80 6.35 -11.68
N ILE A 510 -33.94 7.04 -11.62
CA ILE A 510 -35.21 6.51 -11.11
C ILE A 510 -35.63 5.26 -11.90
N GLU A 511 -35.25 5.16 -13.18
CA GLU A 511 -35.59 4.01 -14.03
C GLU A 511 -34.74 2.77 -13.73
N ALA A 512 -33.57 2.93 -13.12
CA ALA A 512 -32.69 1.83 -12.72
C ALA A 512 -33.04 1.27 -11.33
N LEU A 513 -33.82 2.01 -10.55
CA LEU A 513 -34.15 1.70 -9.16
C LEU A 513 -34.92 0.37 -9.05
N GLY A 514 -34.38 -0.58 -8.27
CA GLY A 514 -35.00 -1.88 -8.02
C GLY A 514 -34.85 -2.93 -9.13
N LYS A 515 -34.30 -2.58 -10.31
CA LYS A 515 -34.02 -3.56 -11.39
C LYS A 515 -32.96 -4.58 -11.00
N ASN A 516 -32.05 -4.23 -10.09
CA ASN A 516 -31.05 -5.12 -9.52
C ASN A 516 -31.57 -5.98 -8.35
N GLY A 517 -32.83 -5.79 -7.94
CA GLY A 517 -33.44 -6.50 -6.82
C GLY A 517 -32.92 -6.11 -5.44
N LEU A 518 -32.04 -5.11 -5.32
CA LEU A 518 -31.50 -4.66 -4.04
C LEU A 518 -32.47 -3.71 -3.34
N MET A 519 -32.74 -3.97 -2.07
CA MET A 519 -33.61 -3.13 -1.23
C MET A 519 -32.96 -2.85 0.13
N ASN A 520 -33.43 -1.77 0.75
CA ASN A 520 -32.97 -1.31 2.06
C ASN A 520 -34.12 -1.28 3.05
N TRP A 521 -33.97 -2.00 4.16
CA TRP A 521 -34.75 -1.76 5.36
C TRP A 521 -34.14 -0.57 6.10
N LEU A 522 -34.95 0.45 6.36
CA LEU A 522 -34.59 1.59 7.19
C LEU A 522 -35.34 1.44 8.51
N CYS A 523 -34.60 1.13 9.57
CA CYS A 523 -35.17 0.81 10.87
C CYS A 523 -34.66 1.75 11.95
N GLU A 524 -35.56 2.32 12.72
CA GLU A 524 -35.28 2.85 14.05
C GLU A 524 -35.45 1.69 15.04
N VAL A 525 -34.41 1.39 15.81
CA VAL A 525 -34.41 0.27 16.77
C VAL A 525 -34.37 0.82 18.19
N PRO A 526 -35.47 0.69 18.97
CA PRO A 526 -35.53 1.19 20.33
C PRO A 526 -34.45 0.58 21.23
N ALA A 527 -34.15 1.26 22.34
CA ALA A 527 -33.18 0.79 23.32
C ALA A 527 -33.62 -0.54 23.95
N GLN A 528 -32.70 -1.50 24.09
CA GLN A 528 -32.94 -2.80 24.72
C GLN A 528 -34.06 -3.67 24.10
N GLU A 529 -34.52 -3.34 22.89
CA GLU A 529 -35.63 -4.03 22.24
C GLU A 529 -35.20 -4.90 21.05
N LYS A 530 -36.14 -5.73 20.58
CA LYS A 530 -36.01 -6.58 19.40
C LYS A 530 -37.01 -6.16 18.33
N LEU A 531 -36.51 -6.02 17.11
CA LEU A 531 -37.30 -5.77 15.92
C LEU A 531 -37.28 -6.99 15.01
N ASN A 532 -38.43 -7.41 14.50
CA ASN A 532 -38.53 -8.52 13.56
C ASN A 532 -38.95 -8.02 12.18
N LEU A 533 -38.20 -8.39 11.16
CA LEU A 533 -38.45 -8.07 9.76
C LEU A 533 -38.75 -9.36 9.01
N THR A 534 -39.72 -9.29 8.10
CA THR A 534 -40.13 -10.43 7.28
C THR A 534 -40.14 -10.03 5.82
N LEU A 535 -39.35 -10.72 5.02
CA LEU A 535 -39.33 -10.65 3.56
C LEU A 535 -40.01 -11.89 3.00
N GLU A 536 -41.07 -11.69 2.22
CA GLU A 536 -41.83 -12.75 1.58
C GLU A 536 -41.96 -12.47 0.08
N TRP A 537 -41.62 -13.46 -0.74
CA TRP A 537 -41.79 -13.41 -2.18
C TRP A 537 -42.25 -14.75 -2.74
N GLU A 538 -42.97 -14.68 -3.86
CA GLU A 538 -43.45 -15.83 -4.61
C GLU A 538 -42.76 -15.89 -5.97
N VAL A 539 -42.27 -17.08 -6.32
CA VAL A 539 -41.75 -17.38 -7.65
C VAL A 539 -42.74 -18.29 -8.36
N ASN A 540 -43.25 -17.81 -9.49
CA ASN A 540 -44.14 -18.58 -10.36
C ASN A 540 -43.39 -18.96 -11.63
N ALA A 541 -43.33 -20.26 -11.91
CA ALA A 541 -42.68 -20.82 -13.09
C ALA A 541 -43.52 -21.96 -13.69
N PRO A 542 -43.44 -22.20 -15.02
CA PRO A 542 -44.11 -23.33 -15.64
C PRO A 542 -43.55 -24.66 -15.12
N LEU A 543 -44.40 -25.68 -14.94
CA LEU A 543 -44.02 -26.96 -14.32
C LEU A 543 -42.92 -27.73 -15.08
N LYS A 544 -42.66 -27.38 -16.33
CA LYS A 544 -41.59 -27.97 -17.16
C LYS A 544 -40.24 -27.25 -17.03
N ALA A 545 -40.19 -26.08 -16.40
CA ALA A 545 -38.95 -25.31 -16.24
C ALA A 545 -38.23 -25.71 -14.93
N THR A 546 -36.96 -26.07 -15.06
CA THR A 546 -36.06 -26.25 -13.92
C THR A 546 -35.48 -24.89 -13.53
N VAL A 547 -35.98 -24.30 -12.45
CA VAL A 547 -35.44 -23.03 -11.93
C VAL A 547 -34.22 -23.33 -11.05
N VAL A 548 -33.06 -22.78 -11.42
CA VAL A 548 -31.77 -22.87 -10.71
C VAL A 548 -31.48 -21.52 -10.03
N GLY A 549 -30.75 -21.52 -8.90
CA GLY A 549 -30.31 -20.28 -8.22
C GLY A 549 -31.23 -19.73 -7.13
N LEU A 550 -32.16 -20.54 -6.59
CA LEU A 550 -33.16 -20.15 -5.58
C LEU A 550 -32.86 -20.57 -4.13
#